data_AF-A0A419YLG8-F1
#
_entry.id   AF-A0A419YLG8-F1
#
_cell.length_a   1.000
_cell.length_b   1.000
_cell.length_c   1.000
_cell.angle_alpha   90.00
_cell.angle_beta   90.00
_cell.angle_gamma   90.00
#
_symmetry.space_group_name_H-M   'P 1'
#
loop_
_entity.id
_entity.type
_entity.pdbx_description
1 polymer ?
#
loop_
_entity_poly.entity_id
_entity_poly.type
_entity_poly.pdbx_seq_one_letter_code
_entity_poly.pdbx_strand_id
1 'polypeptide(L)'
;MPSGPPYTITVLTDDAEATSSAGFGIARLLAQLPGEWVGDFTVDGGRADLRLNAPDPVAARQAVQAALAQPALREWRLADH
;
A
#
# COMPACT_ATOMS: atom_id res chain seq x y z
N MET A 1 -0.28 -5.93 20.84
CA MET A 1 -0.68 -4.82 19.95
C MET A 1 0.59 -4.05 19.61
N PRO A 2 1.04 -4.04 18.35
CA PRO A 2 2.20 -3.21 17.99
C PRO A 2 1.87 -1.74 18.31
N SER A 3 2.65 -1.15 19.22
CA SER A 3 2.42 0.20 19.79
C SER A 3 3.23 1.28 19.06
N GLY A 4 3.45 1.13 17.75
CA GLY A 4 4.13 2.12 16.92
C GLY A 4 3.16 3.21 16.46
N PRO A 5 3.63 4.46 16.20
CA PRO A 5 2.83 5.44 15.51
C PRO A 5 2.47 4.93 14.11
N PRO A 6 1.27 5.26 13.57
CA PRO A 6 0.91 4.85 12.23
C PRO A 6 1.87 5.45 11.20
N TYR A 7 2.33 4.61 10.28
CA TYR A 7 3.23 4.98 9.19
C TYR A 7 2.43 5.14 7.90
N THR A 8 2.67 6.22 7.18
CA THR A 8 2.09 6.42 5.85
C THR A 8 3.05 5.88 4.80
N ILE A 9 2.59 4.91 4.01
CA ILE A 9 3.29 4.39 2.84
C ILE A 9 2.52 4.81 1.61
N THR A 10 3.17 5.58 0.74
CA THR A 10 2.58 6.01 -0.52
C THR A 10 2.96 5.03 -1.63
N VAL A 11 1.97 4.60 -2.41
CA VAL A 11 2.15 3.84 -3.64
C VAL A 11 1.55 4.62 -4.82
N LEU A 12 2.15 4.46 -5.99
CA LEU A 12 1.82 5.18 -7.20
C LEU A 12 1.67 4.19 -8.35
N THR A 13 0.77 4.47 -9.27
CA THR A 13 0.68 3.86 -10.60
C THR A 13 0.63 4.97 -11.63
N ASP A 14 1.47 4.87 -12.67
CA ASP A 14 1.43 5.78 -13.83
C ASP A 14 0.48 5.25 -14.92
N ASP A 15 0.03 4.00 -14.77
CA ASP A 15 -0.87 3.35 -15.72
C ASP A 15 -2.32 3.85 -15.53
N ALA A 16 -2.92 4.30 -16.62
CA ALA A 16 -4.27 4.87 -16.64
C ALA A 16 -5.36 3.82 -16.43
N GLU A 17 -5.12 2.56 -16.84
CA GLU A 17 -6.06 1.45 -16.60
C GLU A 17 -6.03 1.02 -15.12
N ALA A 18 -4.83 0.96 -14.53
CA ALA A 18 -4.62 0.73 -13.11
C ALA A 18 -5.18 1.87 -12.26
N THR A 19 -5.11 3.12 -12.74
CA THR A 19 -5.77 4.28 -12.13
C THR A 19 -7.29 4.13 -12.14
N SER A 20 -7.86 3.68 -13.27
CA SER A 20 -9.30 3.40 -13.39
C SER A 20 -9.75 2.24 -12.50
N SER A 21 -8.86 1.29 -12.23
CA SER A 21 -9.08 0.14 -11.36
C SER A 21 -8.45 0.32 -9.97
N ALA A 22 -8.19 1.56 -9.54
CA ALA A 22 -7.29 1.79 -8.43
C ALA A 22 -7.80 1.19 -7.11
N GLY A 23 -9.11 1.26 -6.88
CA GLY A 23 -9.74 0.63 -5.73
C GLY A 23 -9.53 -0.88 -5.65
N PHE A 24 -9.51 -1.60 -6.78
CA PHE A 24 -9.25 -3.05 -6.81
C PHE A 24 -7.78 -3.37 -6.52
N GLY A 25 -6.85 -2.59 -7.08
CA GLY A 25 -5.43 -2.72 -6.79
C GLY A 25 -5.14 -2.53 -5.30
N ILE A 26 -5.69 -1.47 -4.71
CA ILE A 26 -5.51 -1.19 -3.29
C ILE A 26 -6.20 -2.23 -2.40
N ALA A 27 -7.42 -2.66 -2.70
CA ALA A 27 -8.07 -3.73 -1.95
C ALA A 27 -7.24 -5.03 -1.94
N ARG A 28 -6.64 -5.38 -3.09
CA ARG A 28 -5.77 -6.55 -3.20
C ARG A 28 -4.47 -6.37 -2.42
N LEU A 29 -3.87 -5.18 -2.46
CA LEU A 29 -2.68 -4.84 -1.69
C LEU A 29 -2.96 -4.97 -0.19
N LEU A 30 -4.06 -4.39 0.30
CA LEU A 30 -4.47 -4.48 1.69
C LEU A 30 -4.73 -5.92 2.13
N ALA A 31 -5.29 -6.76 1.26
CA ALA A 31 -5.51 -8.18 1.53
C ALA A 31 -4.21 -8.99 1.66
N GLN A 32 -3.06 -8.46 1.22
CA GLN A 32 -1.74 -9.08 1.45
C GLN A 32 -1.07 -8.62 2.73
N LEU A 33 -1.53 -7.51 3.32
CA LEU A 33 -0.98 -6.99 4.56
C LEU A 33 -1.60 -7.71 5.77
N PRO A 34 -0.89 -7.78 6.89
CA PRO A 34 -1.49 -8.24 8.14
C PRO A 34 -2.68 -7.36 8.49
N GLY A 35 -3.86 -7.96 8.70
CA GLY A 35 -5.09 -7.19 8.96
C GLY A 35 -5.01 -6.27 10.18
N GLU A 36 -4.18 -6.63 11.17
CA GLU A 36 -3.90 -5.79 12.35
C GLU A 36 -3.04 -4.56 12.04
N TRP A 37 -2.33 -4.53 10.90
CA TRP A 37 -1.53 -3.38 10.47
C TRP A 37 -2.35 -2.41 9.65
N VAL A 38 -3.45 -2.82 9.02
CA VAL A 38 -4.24 -1.93 8.17
C VAL A 38 -5.02 -0.94 9.05
N GLY A 39 -4.71 0.35 8.90
CA GLY A 39 -5.42 1.44 9.58
C GLY A 39 -6.45 2.08 8.66
N ASP A 40 -5.97 2.94 7.77
CA ASP A 40 -6.79 3.74 6.86
C ASP A 40 -6.08 3.87 5.50
N PHE A 41 -6.80 4.25 4.44
CA PHE A 41 -6.19 4.51 3.15
C PHE A 41 -6.98 5.54 2.34
N THR A 42 -6.24 6.32 1.55
CA THR A 42 -6.82 7.26 0.59
C THR A 42 -6.29 6.97 -0.80
N VAL A 43 -7.15 7.08 -1.81
CA VAL A 43 -6.78 6.87 -3.22
C VAL A 43 -7.21 8.11 -4.01
N ASP A 44 -6.27 8.69 -4.74
CA ASP A 44 -6.47 9.86 -5.58
C ASP A 44 -5.64 9.72 -6.86
N GLY A 45 -6.28 9.66 -8.03
CA GLY A 45 -5.62 9.78 -9.33
C GLY A 45 -4.36 8.91 -9.55
N GLY A 46 -4.41 7.62 -9.24
CA GLY A 46 -3.27 6.70 -9.41
C GLY A 46 -2.26 6.74 -8.26
N ARG A 47 -2.48 7.59 -7.26
CA ARG A 47 -1.77 7.59 -5.99
C ARG A 47 -2.64 6.97 -4.90
N ALA A 48 -2.04 6.18 -4.03
CA ALA A 48 -2.67 5.73 -2.81
C ALA A 48 -1.74 5.92 -1.61
N ASP A 49 -2.26 6.54 -0.56
CA ASP A 49 -1.57 6.71 0.70
C ASP A 49 -2.16 5.72 1.70
N LEU A 50 -1.34 4.78 2.17
CA LEU A 50 -1.73 3.70 3.06
C LEU A 50 -1.23 4.01 4.47
N ARG A 51 -2.14 4.14 5.44
CA ARG A 51 -1.81 4.34 6.84
C ARG A 51 -1.76 2.99 7.56
N LEU A 52 -0.55 2.57 7.93
CA LEU A 52 -0.27 1.26 8.50
C LEU A 52 0.22 1.35 9.96
N ASN A 53 -0.38 0.56 10.85
CA ASN A 53 0.00 0.37 12.25
C ASN A 53 1.03 -0.77 12.40
N ALA A 54 2.10 -0.70 11.61
CA ALA A 54 3.20 -1.67 11.69
C ALA A 54 4.03 -1.48 12.97
N PRO A 55 4.83 -2.48 13.40
CA PRO A 55 5.75 -2.32 14.52
C PRO A 55 6.88 -1.30 14.26
N ASP A 56 7.31 -1.17 13.00
CA ASP A 56 8.37 -0.26 12.57
C ASP A 56 8.21 0.10 11.07
N PRO A 57 8.79 1.22 10.59
CA PRO A 57 8.60 1.68 9.22
C PRO A 57 9.26 0.78 8.17
N VAL A 58 10.31 0.03 8.55
CA VAL A 58 11.00 -0.89 7.63
C VAL A 58 10.10 -2.09 7.36
N ALA A 59 9.49 -2.67 8.40
CA ALA A 59 8.53 -3.75 8.28
C ALA A 59 7.29 -3.34 7.45
N ALA A 60 6.76 -2.12 7.67
CA ALA A 60 5.68 -1.58 6.85
C ALA A 60 6.06 -1.54 5.36
N ARG A 61 7.22 -0.94 5.06
CA ARG A 61 7.71 -0.80 3.68
C ARG A 61 7.98 -2.17 3.04
N GLN A 62 8.59 -3.11 3.77
CA GLN A 62 8.85 -4.45 3.25
C GLN A 62 7.56 -5.24 2.99
N ALA A 63 6.55 -5.14 3.85
CA ALA A 63 5.27 -5.81 3.62
C ALA A 63 4.54 -5.24 2.40
N VAL A 64 4.53 -3.91 2.23
CA VAL A 64 3.97 -3.28 1.03
C VAL A 64 4.77 -3.68 -0.21
N GLN A 65 6.10 -3.67 -0.15
CA GLN A 65 6.95 -4.09 -1.27
C GLN A 65 6.73 -5.56 -1.66
N ALA A 66 6.57 -6.45 -0.67
CA ALA A 66 6.24 -7.85 -0.91
C ALA A 66 4.85 -8.02 -1.55
N ALA A 67 3.86 -7.21 -1.13
CA ALA A 67 2.55 -7.18 -1.76
C ALA A 67 2.63 -6.70 -3.21
N LEU A 68 3.39 -5.64 -3.48
CA LEU A 68 3.61 -5.09 -4.83
C LEU A 68 4.37 -6.04 -5.77
N ALA A 69 5.14 -6.98 -5.23
CA ALA A 69 5.78 -8.03 -6.03
C ALA A 69 4.76 -9.02 -6.65
N GLN A 70 3.48 -8.95 -6.28
CA GLN A 70 2.45 -9.74 -6.94
C GLN A 70 2.24 -9.31 -8.39
N PRO A 71 2.08 -10.25 -9.33
CA PRO A 71 1.88 -9.91 -10.74
C PRO A 71 0.63 -9.04 -10.99
N ALA A 72 -0.38 -9.15 -10.13
CA ALA A 72 -1.59 -8.34 -10.20
C ALA A 72 -1.39 -6.88 -9.76
N LEU A 73 -0.27 -6.55 -9.12
CA LEU A 73 0.06 -5.21 -8.62
C LEU A 73 1.33 -4.64 -9.27
N ARG A 74 1.81 -5.25 -10.37
CA ARG A 74 3.04 -4.84 -11.08
C ARG A 74 3.04 -3.39 -11.57
N GLU A 75 1.85 -2.83 -11.81
CA GLU A 75 1.64 -1.44 -12.25
C GLU A 75 1.82 -0.45 -11.09
N TRP A 76 1.70 -0.94 -9.85
CA TRP A 76 1.87 -0.15 -8.64
C TRP A 76 3.31 -0.23 -8.13
N ARG A 77 3.80 0.90 -7.62
CA ARG A 77 5.17 1.05 -7.12
C ARG A 77 5.16 1.87 -5.85
N LEU A 78 6.13 1.65 -4.97
CA LEU A 78 6.37 2.54 -3.84
C LEU A 78 6.77 3.93 -4.36
N ALA A 79 6.19 4.98 -3.80
CA ALA A 79 6.74 6.32 -3.96
C ALA A 79 8.09 6.37 -3.22
N ASP A 80 9.16 6.65 -3.95
CA ASP A 80 10.44 6.94 -3.33
C ASP A 80 10.40 8.40 -2.88
N HIS A 81 10.70 8.65 -1.60
CA HIS A 81 10.64 9.98 -0.99
C HIS A 81 11.92 10.27 -0.22
#